data_AF-A0AA88AH12-F1
#
_entry.id   AF-A0AA88AH12-F1
#
_cell.length_a   1.000
_cell.length_b   1.000
_cell.length_c   1.000
_cell.angle_alpha   90.00
_cell.angle_beta   90.00
_cell.angle_gamma   90.00
#
_symmetry.space_group_name_H-M   'P 1'
#
loop_
_entity.id
_entity.type
_entity.pdbx_description
1 polymer ?
#
loop_
_entity_poly.entity_id
_entity_poly.type
_entity_poly.pdbx_seq_one_letter_code
_entity_poly.pdbx_strand_id
1 'polypeptide(L)'
;MMLAIAALLVAMLLGAFVVVSRDPKSGRSKNDSSSAKKGAQVYSKAQVSLHNKRTDCWIIIKDKVYDVTSYVEEHPGGDAILAHAGDDSTEGFYGPQHATRVFDMIDDFYIGDLKQ
;
A
#
# COMPACT_ATOMS: atom_id res chain seq x y z
N MET A 1 50.72 11.57 -42.44
CA MET A 1 50.10 12.86 -42.10
C MET A 1 49.15 13.19 -43.24
N MET A 2 47.88 13.52 -43.12
CA MET A 2 46.90 13.63 -42.03
C MET A 2 45.60 14.03 -42.77
N LEU A 3 44.42 13.68 -42.25
CA LEU A 3 43.08 14.16 -42.67
C LEU A 3 42.48 13.35 -43.85
N ALA A 4 41.25 12.86 -43.83
CA ALA A 4 40.10 13.10 -42.97
C ALA A 4 39.26 11.81 -42.86
N ILE A 5 38.69 11.60 -41.68
CA ILE A 5 37.93 10.41 -41.29
C ILE A 5 36.56 10.41 -41.98
N ALA A 6 36.35 9.32 -42.73
CA ALA A 6 35.12 8.55 -42.92
C ALA A 6 33.76 9.27 -42.82
N ALA A 7 33.13 9.34 -44.00
CA ALA A 7 31.75 8.94 -44.26
C ALA A 7 30.87 8.54 -43.07
N LEU A 8 29.81 9.30 -42.82
CA LEU A 8 28.53 8.71 -42.43
C LEU A 8 27.39 9.43 -43.15
N LEU A 9 27.26 9.04 -44.42
CA LEU A 9 26.03 9.16 -45.18
C LEU A 9 24.95 8.34 -44.47
N VAL A 10 23.95 8.99 -43.87
CA VAL A 10 22.54 8.70 -44.18
C VAL A 10 21.77 10.00 -44.02
N ALA A 11 21.66 10.73 -45.13
CA ALA A 11 20.66 11.77 -45.26
C ALA A 11 19.26 11.13 -45.34
N MET A 12 18.29 11.79 -44.71
CA MET A 12 16.90 11.94 -45.16
C MET A 12 16.23 10.73 -45.81
N LEU A 13 15.36 10.04 -45.08
CA LEU A 13 14.09 9.56 -45.64
C LEU A 13 13.05 9.37 -44.52
N LEU A 14 12.50 10.49 -44.04
CA LEU A 14 11.07 10.71 -43.80
C LEU A 14 10.89 11.95 -42.92
N GLY A 15 10.81 13.10 -43.58
CA GLY A 15 10.18 14.26 -42.99
C GLY A 15 8.69 14.01 -42.85
N ALA A 16 8.20 13.96 -41.62
CA ALA A 16 6.84 14.31 -41.24
C ALA A 16 6.95 14.85 -39.80
N PHE A 17 6.99 16.17 -39.68
CA PHE A 17 5.83 16.90 -39.20
C PHE A 17 5.69 16.80 -37.68
N VAL A 18 6.28 17.79 -37.03
CA VAL A 18 5.75 18.50 -35.85
C VAL A 18 4.36 18.01 -35.43
N VAL A 19 4.29 17.17 -34.40
CA VAL A 19 3.17 17.17 -33.46
C VAL A 19 3.76 17.22 -32.07
N VAL A 20 3.77 18.42 -31.53
CA VAL A 20 3.74 18.68 -30.10
C VAL A 20 2.50 18.00 -29.55
N SER A 21 2.65 16.82 -28.93
CA SER A 21 1.64 16.31 -28.01
C SER A 21 1.91 16.92 -26.64
N ARG A 22 1.32 18.11 -26.42
CA ARG A 22 0.95 18.58 -25.08
C ARG A 22 -0.39 17.93 -24.78
N ASP A 23 -0.38 16.84 -24.04
CA ASP A 23 -1.59 16.27 -23.48
C ASP A 23 -1.67 16.53 -21.97
N PRO A 24 -2.89 16.78 -21.45
CA PRO A 24 -3.11 17.54 -20.25
C PRO A 24 -3.22 16.65 -19.01
N LYS A 25 -2.88 17.27 -17.87
CA LYS A 25 -3.23 16.89 -16.50
C LYS A 25 -4.61 16.20 -16.42
N SER A 26 -4.62 14.88 -16.37
CA SER A 26 -5.80 14.07 -16.06
C SER A 26 -5.62 13.46 -14.67
N GLY A 27 -6.63 13.65 -13.83
CA GLY A 27 -6.58 13.54 -12.39
C GLY A 27 -6.10 12.19 -11.86
N ARG A 28 -5.42 12.27 -10.71
CA ARG A 28 -5.27 11.19 -9.74
C ARG A 28 -6.67 10.59 -9.48
N SER A 29 -6.96 9.46 -10.10
CA SER A 29 -8.08 8.61 -9.70
C SER A 29 -7.76 8.04 -8.32
N LYS A 30 -8.21 8.74 -7.27
CA LYS A 30 -8.47 8.16 -5.97
C LYS A 30 -9.93 7.68 -6.01
N ASN A 31 -10.14 6.48 -6.51
CA ASN A 31 -11.29 5.66 -6.13
C ASN A 31 -11.08 4.27 -6.72
N ASP A 32 -10.60 3.39 -5.86
CA ASP A 32 -10.81 1.94 -5.84
C ASP A 32 -10.16 1.52 -4.51
N SER A 33 -10.91 1.39 -3.42
CA SER A 33 -11.54 0.12 -3.09
C SER A 33 -12.72 0.41 -2.13
N SER A 34 -13.96 0.37 -2.57
CA SER A 34 -14.75 -0.85 -2.79
C SER A 34 -14.95 -1.66 -1.51
N SER A 35 -15.81 -1.13 -0.63
CA SER A 35 -16.57 -1.87 0.40
C SER A 35 -17.55 -2.86 -0.23
N ALA A 36 -17.09 -3.68 -1.18
CA ALA A 36 -17.75 -4.91 -1.55
C ALA A 36 -17.36 -5.94 -0.49
N LYS A 37 -18.33 -6.43 0.29
CA LYS A 37 -18.17 -7.60 1.17
C LYS A 37 -17.66 -8.79 0.36
N LYS A 38 -16.34 -8.85 0.18
CA LYS A 38 -15.58 -10.00 -0.28
C LYS A 38 -15.78 -11.05 0.81
N GLY A 39 -16.15 -12.28 0.44
CA GLY A 39 -16.24 -13.37 1.43
C GLY A 39 -14.97 -13.37 2.28
N ALA A 40 -15.14 -13.40 3.60
CA ALA A 40 -14.05 -13.24 4.57
C ALA A 40 -12.92 -14.19 4.18
N GLN A 41 -11.79 -13.62 3.77
CA GLN A 41 -10.61 -14.40 3.42
C GLN A 41 -10.03 -14.99 4.70
N VAL A 42 -9.43 -16.17 4.62
CA VAL A 42 -8.80 -16.81 5.77
C VAL A 42 -7.28 -16.75 5.60
N TYR A 43 -6.59 -16.21 6.60
CA TYR A 43 -5.14 -16.05 6.59
C TYR A 43 -4.49 -16.90 7.68
N SER A 44 -3.34 -17.49 7.39
CA SER A 44 -2.49 -18.11 8.41
C SER A 44 -1.62 -17.07 9.11
N LYS A 45 -1.19 -17.36 10.34
CA LYS A 45 -0.23 -16.51 11.07
C LYS A 45 1.07 -16.28 10.27
N ALA A 46 1.53 -17.29 9.54
CA ALA A 46 2.70 -17.17 8.67
C ALA A 46 2.50 -16.15 7.55
N GLN A 47 1.31 -16.11 6.92
CA GLN A 47 1.00 -15.10 5.91
C GLN A 47 0.99 -13.70 6.53
N VAL A 48 0.31 -13.51 7.66
CA VAL A 48 0.26 -12.21 8.34
C VAL A 48 1.66 -11.71 8.71
N SER A 49 2.54 -12.60 9.17
CA SER A 49 3.92 -12.24 9.58
C SER A 49 4.80 -11.65 8.48
N LEU A 50 4.43 -11.81 7.21
CA LEU A 50 5.12 -11.19 6.08
C LEU A 50 4.87 -9.68 5.98
N HIS A 51 3.78 -9.20 6.57
CA HIS A 51 3.30 -7.82 6.51
C HIS A 51 3.69 -7.08 7.80
N ASN A 52 4.99 -6.90 8.01
CA ASN A 52 5.59 -6.39 9.24
C ASN A 52 6.38 -5.08 9.07
N LYS A 53 6.05 -4.29 8.04
CA LYS A 53 6.77 -3.05 7.70
C LYS A 53 5.85 -1.85 7.79
N ARG A 54 6.41 -0.67 8.03
CA ARG A 54 5.67 0.60 8.02
C ARG A 54 4.82 0.80 6.76
N THR A 55 5.32 0.36 5.60
CA THR A 55 4.63 0.49 4.30
C THR A 55 3.82 -0.75 3.92
N ASP A 56 3.72 -1.74 4.80
CA ASP A 56 3.03 -3.01 4.61
C ASP A 56 2.83 -3.67 6.00
N CYS A 57 1.79 -3.25 6.71
CA CYS A 57 1.58 -3.55 8.13
C CYS A 57 0.21 -4.19 8.34
N TRP A 58 0.21 -5.48 8.65
CA TRP A 58 -1.00 -6.17 9.11
C TRP A 58 -0.89 -6.49 10.59
N ILE A 59 -2.04 -6.58 11.25
CA ILE A 59 -2.12 -6.96 12.66
C ILE A 59 -3.26 -7.95 12.88
N ILE A 60 -3.15 -8.74 13.95
CA ILE A 60 -4.22 -9.63 14.41
C ILE A 60 -4.85 -9.03 15.67
N ILE A 61 -6.18 -8.95 15.70
CA ILE A 61 -6.94 -8.61 16.91
C ILE A 61 -8.08 -9.62 17.05
N LYS A 62 -8.08 -10.43 18.11
CA LYS A 62 -9.10 -11.47 18.38
C LYS A 62 -9.42 -12.32 17.15
N ASP A 63 -8.41 -12.98 16.60
CA ASP A 63 -8.51 -13.87 15.44
C ASP A 63 -9.04 -13.21 14.15
N LYS A 64 -8.99 -11.89 14.07
CA LYS A 64 -9.28 -11.12 12.86
C LYS A 64 -8.03 -10.44 12.36
N VAL A 65 -7.88 -10.35 11.04
CA VAL A 65 -6.73 -9.77 10.37
C VAL A 65 -7.12 -8.42 9.78
N TYR A 66 -6.28 -7.42 10.04
CA TYR A 66 -6.49 -6.04 9.62
C TYR A 66 -5.27 -5.54 8.85
N ASP A 67 -5.50 -4.89 7.71
CA ASP A 67 -4.47 -4.16 7.00
C ASP A 67 -4.51 -2.69 7.44
N VAL A 68 -3.61 -2.33 8.35
CA VAL A 68 -3.53 -0.97 8.91
C VAL A 68 -2.49 -0.10 8.19
N THR A 69 -1.96 -0.54 7.05
CA THR A 69 -0.88 0.12 6.33
C THR A 69 -1.16 1.60 6.06
N SER A 70 -2.39 1.92 5.65
CA SER A 70 -2.80 3.30 5.36
C SER A 70 -2.93 4.19 6.60
N TYR A 71 -3.05 3.60 7.79
CA TYR A 71 -3.28 4.30 9.05
C TYR A 71 -2.02 4.48 9.90
N VAL A 72 -0.92 3.80 9.56
CA VAL A 72 0.32 3.83 10.35
C VAL A 72 0.80 5.25 10.66
N GLU A 73 0.74 6.16 9.68
CA GLU A 73 1.18 7.55 9.83
C GLU A 73 0.15 8.44 10.55
N GLU A 74 -1.10 8.01 10.63
CA GLU A 74 -2.21 8.75 11.26
C GLU A 74 -2.44 8.30 12.71
N HIS A 75 -1.80 7.20 13.13
CA HIS A 75 -1.96 6.64 14.45
C HIS A 75 -1.52 7.63 15.56
N PRO A 76 -2.41 8.07 16.47
CA PRO A 76 -2.07 9.03 17.52
C PRO A 76 -0.99 8.55 18.50
N GLY A 77 -0.84 7.23 18.66
CA GLY A 77 0.25 6.63 19.45
C GLY A 77 1.58 6.54 18.71
N GLY A 78 1.67 7.09 17.49
CA GLY A 78 2.86 7.04 16.63
C GLY A 78 3.30 5.60 16.37
N ASP A 79 4.61 5.37 16.46
CA ASP A 79 5.26 4.09 16.15
C ASP A 79 4.81 2.92 17.04
N ALA A 80 4.03 3.16 18.11
CA ALA A 80 3.46 2.10 18.92
C ALA A 80 2.59 1.11 18.11
N ILE A 81 2.00 1.54 16.98
CA ILE A 81 1.27 0.64 16.07
C ILE A 81 2.16 -0.44 15.44
N LEU A 82 3.48 -0.20 15.35
CA LEU A 82 4.43 -1.11 14.72
C LEU A 82 5.01 -2.14 15.70
N ALA A 83 4.71 -2.03 17.00
CA ALA A 83 5.27 -2.93 18.03
C ALA A 83 4.98 -4.41 17.76
N HIS A 84 3.85 -4.70 17.10
CA HIS A 84 3.39 -6.03 16.75
C HIS A 84 2.99 -6.13 15.27
N ALA A 85 3.67 -5.38 14.39
CA ALA A 85 3.45 -5.49 12.95
C ALA A 85 3.72 -6.93 12.48
N GLY A 86 2.74 -7.52 11.78
CA GLY A 86 2.75 -8.92 11.35
C GLY A 86 2.37 -9.93 12.45
N ASP A 87 1.90 -9.51 13.62
CA ASP A 87 1.57 -10.41 14.73
C ASP A 87 0.28 -9.98 15.49
N ASP A 88 -0.03 -10.70 16.56
CA ASP A 88 -1.13 -10.39 17.47
C ASP A 88 -0.87 -9.12 18.26
N SER A 89 -1.80 -8.18 18.11
CA SER A 89 -1.82 -6.88 18.76
C SER A 89 -3.00 -6.76 19.73
N THR A 90 -3.68 -7.85 20.08
CA THR A 90 -4.93 -7.84 20.85
C THR A 90 -4.75 -7.15 22.20
N GLU A 91 -3.72 -7.51 22.96
CA GLU A 91 -3.46 -6.90 24.27
C GLU A 91 -3.15 -5.40 24.15
N GLY A 92 -2.32 -5.02 23.18
CA GLY A 92 -1.98 -3.62 22.92
C GLY A 92 -3.19 -2.80 22.45
N PHE A 93 -4.06 -3.40 21.64
CA PHE A 93 -5.26 -2.74 21.13
C PHE A 93 -6.30 -2.49 22.23
N TYR A 94 -6.52 -3.44 23.14
CA TYR A 94 -7.46 -3.28 24.26
C TYR A 94 -6.86 -2.63 25.51
N GLY A 95 -5.61 -2.16 25.45
CA GLY A 95 -4.95 -1.46 26.53
C GLY A 95 -5.57 -0.08 26.84
N PRO A 96 -5.21 0.53 27.99
CA PRO A 96 -5.80 1.79 28.46
C PRO A 96 -5.54 3.00 27.55
N GLN A 97 -4.64 2.89 26.57
CA GLN A 97 -4.34 3.94 25.60
C GLN A 97 -5.47 4.18 24.58
N HIS A 98 -6.38 3.22 24.38
CA HIS A 98 -7.49 3.35 23.43
C HIS A 98 -8.83 3.55 24.15
N ALA A 99 -9.55 4.61 23.79
CA ALA A 99 -10.94 4.79 24.22
C ALA A 99 -11.86 3.81 23.48
N THR A 100 -12.97 3.39 24.09
CA THR A 100 -13.90 2.40 23.51
C THR A 100 -14.40 2.76 22.10
N ARG A 101 -14.58 4.06 21.81
CA ARG A 101 -14.98 4.58 20.50
C ARG A 101 -13.98 4.29 19.36
N VAL A 102 -12.74 3.91 19.69
CA VAL A 102 -11.71 3.54 18.70
C VAL A 102 -12.01 2.18 18.08
N PHE A 103 -12.78 1.33 18.77
CA PHE A 103 -13.09 -0.02 18.32
C PHE A 103 -14.02 -0.07 17.12
N ASP A 104 -14.76 1.01 16.84
CA ASP A 104 -15.61 1.10 15.64
C ASP A 104 -14.80 1.44 14.38
N MET A 105 -13.62 2.07 14.52
CA MET A 105 -12.79 2.48 13.38
C MET A 105 -11.97 1.33 12.79
N ILE A 106 -11.70 0.28 13.59
CA ILE A 106 -10.84 -0.82 13.14
C ILE A 106 -11.49 -1.66 12.03
N ASP A 107 -12.82 -1.68 11.97
CA ASP A 107 -13.59 -2.44 10.99
C ASP A 107 -13.32 -2.00 9.55
N ASP A 108 -12.94 -0.74 9.32
CA ASP A 108 -12.56 -0.22 8.00
C ASP A 108 -11.28 -0.87 7.45
N PHE A 109 -10.45 -1.45 8.33
CA PHE A 109 -9.19 -2.11 7.99
C PHE A 109 -9.32 -3.64 7.91
N TYR A 110 -10.51 -4.21 8.17
CA TYR A 110 -10.71 -5.65 8.20
C TYR A 110 -10.54 -6.28 6.81
N ILE A 111 -9.70 -7.30 6.72
CA ILE A 111 -9.45 -8.04 5.46
C ILE A 111 -9.84 -9.52 5.51
N GLY A 112 -10.02 -10.08 6.71
CA GLY A 112 -10.38 -11.49 6.86
C GLY A 112 -10.16 -12.05 8.27
N ASP A 113 -10.38 -13.35 8.42
CA ASP A 113 -10.22 -14.06 9.69
C ASP A 113 -8.89 -14.82 9.73
N LEU A 114 -8.37 -15.04 10.93
CA LEU A 114 -7.20 -15.87 11.18
C LEU A 114 -7.61 -17.35 11.18
N LYS A 115 -6.78 -18.17 10.55
CA LYS A 115 -6.88 -19.63 10.61
C LYS A 115 -6.58 -20.11 12.04
N GLN A 116 -7.58 -20.71 12.67
CA GLN A 116 -7.50 -21.40 13.97
C GLN A 116 -6.62 -22.66 13.89
#